data_AF-A0A6B0XFW2-F1
#
_entry.id   AF-A0A6B0XFW2-F1
#
_cell.length_a   1.000
_cell.length_b   1.000
_cell.length_c   1.000
_cell.angle_alpha   90.00
_cell.angle_beta   90.00
_cell.angle_gamma   90.00
#
_symmetry.space_group_name_H-M   'P 1'
#
loop_
_entity.id
_entity.type
_entity.pdbx_description
1 polymer ?
#
loop_
_entity_poly.entity_id
_entity_poly.type
_entity_poly.pdbx_seq_one_letter_code
_entity_poly.pdbx_strand_id
1 'polypeptide(L)'
;MALNISTPIAFFIFFVLVGGVNVALRLLRVSWALRPAELVLIYIMMIIAATVPTKGFTEAWLPKITGPYYYATPENDWATLAHPHIKGWLTPRDPEMIKYFFEGLPEGMGIPWGVWLESLFHWSLFFLVLCFVMICISVILHRQWANNERLVYPLIQVPLDMIKEGPKGSLVNPFFKNAVMWMGFAIPFFITSVNGFHNYYETLPTIELATTFSAFRETMSIPIHLSFSMVGFSYLISLDIAFGIWLFYLLGTLEQGIFNILGIASTEKLDIFATASPIIAHQGMGAFIVLVLASLWGARRHLKDVFNKAFGRNSTVDDSEELLSYRTAVFGLIAGLGFMGVWLYKGGLAAWLVPIFLFAVFVLFIALTRVVAEAGLAAVRAPLTPISFLISGVGSSAIGPAGLVFLGLSFSWAVNFRTFVMASAANGMKLSDEVGSGQRKRPLFWAMILAVVVSLVGSTWIILAMCYKYGGINLDQWFFVGGASSPFDFVVPYLT
;
A
#
# COMPACT_ATOMS: atom_id res chain seq x y z
N MET A 1 2.02 4.81 -13.27
CA MET A 1 2.74 4.50 -12.02
C MET A 1 1.83 4.79 -10.82
N ALA A 2 1.34 3.78 -10.10
CA ALA A 2 0.59 4.00 -8.85
C ALA A 2 1.58 4.37 -7.74
N LEU A 3 1.73 5.67 -7.47
CA LEU A 3 2.72 6.20 -6.50
C LEU A 3 2.16 6.33 -5.07
N ASN A 4 0.83 6.30 -4.92
CA ASN A 4 0.09 6.82 -3.77
C ASN A 4 -1.12 5.93 -3.39
N ILE A 5 -1.51 5.97 -2.11
CA ILE A 5 -2.63 5.22 -1.51
C ILE A 5 -3.96 5.55 -2.21
N SER A 6 -4.07 6.76 -2.78
CA SER A 6 -5.24 7.19 -3.53
C SER A 6 -5.48 6.41 -4.83
N THR A 7 -4.63 5.47 -5.25
CA THR A 7 -4.83 4.70 -6.49
C THR A 7 -5.24 5.59 -7.68
N PRO A 8 -4.45 6.61 -8.08
CA PRO A 8 -4.86 7.61 -9.08
C PRO A 8 -5.33 7.01 -10.41
N ILE A 9 -4.77 5.85 -10.78
CA ILE A 9 -5.17 5.09 -11.96
C ILE A 9 -6.63 4.63 -11.87
N ALA A 10 -7.10 4.19 -10.70
CA ALA A 10 -8.47 3.75 -10.49
C ALA A 10 -9.44 4.93 -10.62
N PHE A 11 -9.09 6.09 -10.05
CA PHE A 11 -9.85 7.33 -10.25
C PHE A 11 -9.95 7.73 -11.72
N PHE A 12 -8.83 7.70 -12.45
CA PHE A 12 -8.82 8.08 -13.86
C PHE A 12 -9.63 7.11 -14.74
N ILE A 13 -9.44 5.80 -14.56
CA ILE A 13 -10.22 4.79 -15.29
C ILE A 13 -11.71 4.92 -14.94
N PHE A 14 -12.04 5.18 -13.68
CA PHE A 14 -13.41 5.41 -13.26
C PHE A 14 -14.02 6.67 -13.86
N PHE A 15 -13.26 7.77 -13.94
CA PHE A 15 -13.66 8.99 -14.64
C PHE A 15 -14.00 8.70 -16.12
N VAL A 16 -13.17 7.93 -16.82
CA VAL A 16 -13.41 7.52 -18.21
C VAL A 16 -14.62 6.60 -18.32
N LEU A 17 -14.79 5.67 -17.38
CA LEU A 17 -15.94 4.76 -17.34
C LEU A 17 -17.24 5.54 -17.17
N VAL A 18 -17.32 6.46 -16.20
CA VAL A 18 -18.56 7.18 -15.90
C VAL A 18 -18.84 8.27 -16.94
N GLY A 19 -17.84 9.09 -17.28
CA GLY A 19 -18.00 10.24 -18.17
C GLY A 19 -18.01 9.88 -19.66
N GLY A 20 -17.34 8.79 -20.05
CA GLY A 20 -17.26 8.32 -21.43
C GLY A 20 -18.16 7.12 -21.69
N VAL A 21 -17.78 5.96 -21.14
CA VAL A 21 -18.43 4.67 -21.46
C VAL A 21 -19.90 4.65 -21.04
N ASN A 22 -20.21 5.05 -19.81
CA ASN A 22 -21.58 5.00 -19.30
C ASN A 22 -22.50 6.01 -20.01
N VAL A 23 -21.97 7.18 -20.39
CA VAL A 23 -22.69 8.16 -21.23
C VAL A 23 -22.95 7.59 -22.63
N ALA A 24 -21.96 6.94 -23.24
CA ALA A 24 -22.13 6.27 -24.53
C ALA A 24 -23.18 5.14 -24.46
N LEU A 25 -23.19 4.35 -23.39
CA LEU A 25 -24.21 3.34 -23.14
C LEU A 25 -25.61 3.97 -23.01
N ARG A 26 -25.74 5.07 -22.26
CA ARG A 26 -27.02 5.83 -22.14
C ARG A 26 -27.51 6.36 -23.49
N LEU A 27 -26.61 6.85 -24.34
CA LEU A 27 -26.93 7.34 -25.69
C LEU A 27 -27.45 6.21 -26.60
N LEU A 28 -26.86 5.02 -26.50
CA LEU A 28 -27.30 3.86 -27.27
C LEU A 28 -28.64 3.34 -26.76
N ARG A 29 -28.71 2.98 -25.48
CA ARG A 29 -29.92 2.53 -24.78
C ARG A 29 -29.81 2.81 -23.28
N VAL A 30 -30.77 3.56 -22.73
CA VAL A 30 -30.80 3.91 -21.30
C VAL A 30 -30.75 2.68 -20.39
N SER A 31 -31.34 1.55 -20.79
CA SER A 31 -31.31 0.30 -20.01
C SER A 31 -29.95 -0.41 -19.96
N TRP A 32 -29.00 -0.02 -20.82
CA TRP A 32 -27.62 -0.54 -20.79
C TRP A 32 -26.71 0.27 -19.87
N ALA A 33 -27.17 1.42 -19.38
CA ALA A 33 -26.40 2.24 -18.46
C ALA A 33 -26.21 1.53 -17.13
N LEU A 34 -24.99 1.62 -16.60
CA LEU A 34 -24.64 1.08 -15.31
C LEU A 34 -25.34 1.87 -14.20
N ARG A 35 -25.90 1.12 -13.25
CA ARG A 35 -26.56 1.65 -12.05
C ARG A 35 -25.52 2.16 -11.05
N PRO A 36 -25.87 3.09 -10.15
CA PRO A 36 -24.94 3.58 -9.11
C PRO A 36 -24.28 2.47 -8.30
N ALA A 37 -25.02 1.43 -7.92
CA ALA A 37 -24.49 0.28 -7.19
C ALA A 37 -23.46 -0.54 -8.02
N GLU A 38 -23.67 -0.67 -9.33
CA GLU A 38 -22.74 -1.35 -10.23
C GLU A 38 -21.46 -0.52 -10.41
N LEU A 39 -21.59 0.80 -10.54
CA LEU A 39 -20.45 1.72 -10.61
C LEU A 39 -19.63 1.69 -9.33
N VAL A 40 -20.27 1.67 -8.15
CA VAL A 40 -19.56 1.53 -6.86
C VAL A 40 -18.84 0.19 -6.79
N LEU A 41 -19.49 -0.92 -7.17
CA LEU A 41 -18.85 -2.23 -7.19
C LEU A 41 -17.59 -2.23 -8.07
N ILE A 42 -17.70 -1.69 -9.29
CA ILE A 42 -16.60 -1.59 -10.24
C ILE A 42 -15.48 -0.72 -9.68
N TYR A 43 -15.80 0.44 -9.11
CA TYR A 43 -14.82 1.32 -8.50
C TYR A 43 -14.07 0.65 -7.35
N ILE A 44 -14.78 -0.06 -6.47
CA ILE A 44 -14.18 -0.82 -5.37
C ILE A 44 -13.22 -1.88 -5.90
N MET A 45 -13.62 -2.62 -6.95
CA MET A 45 -12.73 -3.58 -7.60
C MET A 45 -11.50 -2.89 -8.21
N MET A 46 -11.63 -1.71 -8.82
CA MET A 46 -10.52 -0.95 -9.39
C MET A 46 -9.52 -0.49 -8.33
N ILE A 47 -9.99 0.12 -7.22
CA ILE A 47 -9.08 0.59 -6.15
C ILE A 47 -8.39 -0.57 -5.44
N ILE A 48 -9.03 -1.75 -5.34
CA ILE A 48 -8.41 -2.95 -4.78
C ILE A 48 -7.37 -3.52 -5.76
N ALA A 49 -7.76 -3.70 -7.02
CA ALA A 49 -6.87 -4.22 -8.06
C ALA A 49 -5.63 -3.34 -8.26
N ALA A 50 -5.77 -2.01 -8.16
CA ALA A 50 -4.66 -1.06 -8.30
C ALA A 50 -3.60 -1.17 -7.20
N THR A 51 -3.89 -1.84 -6.08
CA THR A 51 -2.91 -2.01 -5.00
C THR A 51 -1.86 -3.10 -5.25
N VAL A 52 -2.08 -4.02 -6.19
CA VAL A 52 -1.22 -5.22 -6.33
C VAL A 52 -0.03 -5.05 -7.31
N PRO A 53 -0.21 -4.51 -8.53
CA PRO A 53 0.76 -4.70 -9.61
C PRO A 53 2.15 -4.10 -9.38
N THR A 54 2.22 -2.91 -8.79
CA THR A 54 3.47 -2.14 -8.72
C THR A 54 4.07 -2.17 -7.30
N LYS A 55 3.98 -1.05 -6.57
CA LYS A 55 4.55 -0.86 -5.23
C LYS A 55 3.90 -1.73 -4.16
N GLY A 56 2.64 -2.12 -4.32
CA GLY A 56 1.98 -2.87 -3.26
C GLY A 56 2.31 -4.36 -3.24
N PHE A 57 2.72 -4.97 -4.36
CA PHE A 57 3.29 -6.32 -4.30
C PHE A 57 4.20 -6.69 -5.49
N THR A 58 3.66 -6.98 -6.68
CA THR A 58 4.33 -7.86 -7.64
C THR A 58 5.62 -7.30 -8.26
N GLU A 59 5.63 -6.04 -8.68
CA GLU A 59 6.83 -5.39 -9.24
C GLU A 59 7.90 -5.16 -8.17
N ALA A 60 7.47 -4.93 -6.92
CA ALA A 60 8.37 -4.87 -5.79
C ALA A 60 8.89 -6.26 -5.35
N TRP A 61 8.13 -7.33 -5.62
CA TRP A 61 8.35 -8.65 -5.07
C TRP A 61 9.28 -9.52 -5.92
N LEU A 62 9.00 -9.67 -7.21
CA LEU A 62 9.77 -10.57 -8.07
C LEU A 62 11.28 -10.23 -8.09
N PRO A 63 11.69 -8.95 -8.22
CA PRO A 63 13.10 -8.59 -8.19
C PRO A 63 13.76 -8.79 -6.82
N LYS A 64 13.01 -8.67 -5.71
CA LYS A 64 13.58 -8.82 -4.36
C LYS A 64 13.86 -10.27 -3.98
N ILE A 65 13.13 -11.22 -4.55
CA ILE A 65 13.36 -12.65 -4.29
C ILE A 65 14.45 -13.23 -5.20
N THR A 66 14.76 -12.60 -6.33
CA THR A 66 15.82 -13.03 -7.26
C THR A 66 17.09 -12.20 -7.16
N GLY A 67 16.97 -10.93 -6.76
CA GLY A 67 18.07 -9.98 -6.57
C GLY A 67 19.24 -10.50 -5.72
N PRO A 68 19.02 -11.26 -4.63
CA PRO A 68 20.12 -11.81 -3.82
C PRO A 68 21.06 -12.72 -4.58
N TYR A 69 20.58 -13.38 -5.65
CA TYR A 69 21.39 -14.24 -6.50
C TYR A 69 22.01 -13.46 -7.66
N TYR A 70 21.26 -12.55 -8.27
CA TYR A 70 21.73 -11.78 -9.43
C TYR A 70 22.79 -10.73 -9.07
N TYR A 71 22.64 -10.06 -7.93
CA TYR A 71 23.54 -8.99 -7.48
C TYR A 71 24.62 -9.48 -6.50
N ALA A 72 24.75 -10.79 -6.27
CA ALA A 72 25.83 -11.33 -5.46
C ALA A 72 27.18 -11.13 -6.16
N THR A 73 28.14 -10.52 -5.47
CA THR A 73 29.50 -10.33 -5.95
C THR A 73 30.52 -10.77 -4.89
N PRO A 74 31.78 -11.04 -5.26
CA PRO A 74 32.82 -11.36 -4.27
C PRO A 74 33.02 -10.25 -3.22
N GLU A 75 32.75 -8.98 -3.56
CA GLU A 75 32.92 -7.84 -2.68
C GLU A 75 31.82 -7.72 -1.61
N ASN A 76 30.58 -8.13 -1.94
CA ASN A 76 29.47 -8.10 -0.99
C ASN A 76 29.30 -9.43 -0.22
N ASP A 77 29.92 -10.51 -0.70
CA ASP A 77 29.97 -11.84 -0.09
C ASP A 77 28.59 -12.44 0.24
N TRP A 78 27.55 -12.06 -0.51
CA TRP A 78 26.18 -12.56 -0.28
C TRP A 78 26.07 -14.06 -0.49
N ALA A 79 26.90 -14.62 -1.36
CA ALA A 79 26.94 -16.05 -1.63
C ALA A 79 27.35 -16.86 -0.39
N THR A 80 28.26 -16.34 0.41
CA THR A 80 28.72 -17.02 1.63
C THR A 80 27.84 -16.67 2.83
N LEU A 81 27.49 -15.40 2.98
CA LEU A 81 26.79 -14.90 4.16
C LEU A 81 25.27 -15.16 4.12
N ALA A 82 24.64 -15.00 2.96
CA ALA A 82 23.18 -14.97 2.87
C ALA A 82 22.57 -16.22 2.22
N HIS A 83 23.12 -16.71 1.10
CA HIS A 83 22.55 -17.84 0.34
C HIS A 83 22.34 -19.11 1.18
N PRO A 84 23.23 -19.51 2.12
CA PRO A 84 23.02 -20.71 2.95
C PRO A 84 21.76 -20.65 3.82
N HIS A 85 21.24 -19.45 4.06
CA HIS A 85 20.07 -19.21 4.89
C HIS A 85 18.77 -19.02 4.08
N ILE A 86 18.84 -18.88 2.76
CA ILE A 86 17.66 -18.78 1.88
C ILE A 86 17.01 -20.16 1.76
N LYS A 87 15.72 -20.27 2.10
CA LYS A 87 14.96 -21.51 1.92
C LYS A 87 14.57 -21.67 0.44
N GLY A 88 14.81 -22.85 -0.13
CA GLY A 88 14.61 -23.11 -1.56
C GLY A 88 13.17 -22.98 -2.09
N TRP A 89 12.16 -22.84 -1.23
CA TRP A 89 10.77 -22.56 -1.65
C TRP A 89 10.48 -21.05 -1.76
N LEU A 90 11.35 -20.18 -1.22
CA LEU A 90 11.16 -18.72 -1.21
C LEU A 90 11.62 -18.05 -2.52
N THR A 91 12.54 -18.67 -3.24
CA THR A 91 13.19 -18.10 -4.43
C THR A 91 13.30 -19.14 -5.54
N PRO A 92 13.28 -18.72 -6.82
CA PRO A 92 13.73 -19.56 -7.92
C PRO A 92 15.13 -20.13 -7.65
N ARG A 93 15.40 -21.37 -8.06
CA ARG A 93 16.66 -22.07 -7.74
C ARG A 93 17.69 -22.07 -8.87
N ASP A 94 17.27 -21.74 -10.08
CA ASP A 94 18.13 -21.79 -11.26
C ASP A 94 18.80 -20.44 -11.49
N PRO A 95 20.13 -20.32 -11.30
CA PRO A 95 20.86 -19.08 -11.47
C PRO A 95 20.82 -18.54 -12.91
N GLU A 96 20.76 -19.43 -13.90
CA GLU A 96 20.68 -19.04 -15.32
C GLU A 96 19.31 -18.42 -15.60
N MET A 97 18.24 -19.01 -15.09
CA MET A 97 16.89 -18.47 -15.27
C MET A 97 16.66 -17.17 -14.49
N ILE A 98 17.35 -16.99 -13.36
CA ILE A 98 17.41 -15.71 -12.64
C ILE A 98 18.17 -14.67 -13.47
N LYS A 99 19.30 -15.03 -14.07
CA LYS A 99 20.05 -14.15 -14.96
C LYS A 99 19.20 -13.68 -16.14
N TYR A 100 18.50 -14.60 -16.81
CA TYR A 100 17.60 -14.26 -17.91
C TYR A 100 16.39 -13.41 -17.49
N PHE A 101 15.96 -13.48 -16.23
CA PHE A 101 14.93 -12.56 -15.71
C PHE A 101 15.43 -11.11 -15.71
N PHE A 102 16.71 -10.87 -15.42
CA PHE A 102 17.29 -9.54 -15.40
C PHE A 102 17.85 -9.09 -16.75
N GLU A 103 18.41 -9.99 -17.55
CA GLU A 103 19.09 -9.66 -18.82
C GLU A 103 18.23 -9.92 -20.07
N GLY A 104 17.15 -10.69 -19.95
CA GLY A 104 16.31 -11.12 -21.07
C GLY A 104 16.62 -12.55 -21.54
N LEU A 105 15.66 -13.18 -22.23
CA LEU A 105 15.82 -14.51 -22.80
C LEU A 105 16.61 -14.48 -24.12
N PRO A 106 17.43 -15.51 -24.38
CA PRO A 106 17.95 -15.78 -25.72
C PRO A 106 16.81 -16.01 -26.74
N GLU A 107 17.08 -15.71 -28.01
CA GLU A 107 16.11 -15.94 -29.08
C GLU A 107 15.68 -17.42 -29.16
N GLY A 108 14.36 -17.64 -29.30
CA GLY A 108 13.78 -18.99 -29.43
C GLY A 108 13.48 -19.70 -28.11
N MET A 109 13.84 -19.14 -26.95
CA MET A 109 13.51 -19.72 -25.64
C MET A 109 12.13 -19.23 -25.14
N GLY A 110 11.34 -20.14 -24.58
CA GLY A 110 10.09 -19.81 -23.89
C GLY A 110 10.32 -19.43 -22.43
N ILE A 111 9.35 -18.73 -21.82
CA ILE A 111 9.41 -18.38 -20.39
C ILE A 111 9.49 -19.66 -19.54
N PRO A 112 10.49 -19.81 -18.65
CA PRO A 112 10.73 -21.02 -17.86
C PRO A 112 9.79 -21.11 -16.64
N TRP A 113 8.49 -21.23 -16.88
CA TRP A 113 7.45 -21.23 -15.82
C TRP A 113 7.71 -22.25 -14.71
N GLY A 114 8.26 -23.42 -15.04
CA GLY A 114 8.52 -24.49 -14.09
C GLY A 114 9.41 -24.07 -12.91
N VAL A 115 10.36 -23.15 -13.14
CA VAL A 115 11.28 -22.67 -12.10
C VAL A 115 10.59 -21.73 -11.11
N TRP A 116 9.52 -21.07 -11.54
CA TRP A 116 8.80 -20.08 -10.74
C TRP A 116 7.64 -20.66 -9.94
N LEU A 117 7.01 -21.73 -10.42
CA LEU A 117 5.73 -22.23 -9.87
C LEU A 117 5.74 -22.43 -8.35
N GLU A 118 6.80 -23.02 -7.78
CA GLU A 118 6.90 -23.27 -6.34
C GLU A 118 6.91 -21.95 -5.56
N SER A 119 7.83 -21.04 -5.87
CA SER A 119 7.95 -19.75 -5.17
C SER A 119 6.73 -18.86 -5.40
N LEU A 120 6.20 -18.82 -6.62
CA LEU A 120 5.01 -18.04 -6.93
C LEU A 120 3.81 -18.51 -6.13
N PHE A 121 3.58 -19.83 -6.05
CA PHE A 121 2.46 -20.39 -5.28
C PHE A 121 2.56 -19.99 -3.80
N HIS A 122 3.73 -20.19 -3.21
CA HIS A 122 3.98 -19.94 -1.80
C HIS A 122 3.75 -18.46 -1.43
N TRP A 123 4.38 -17.55 -2.15
CA TRP A 123 4.22 -16.11 -1.92
C TRP A 123 2.82 -15.59 -2.26
N SER A 124 2.20 -16.10 -3.33
CA SER A 124 0.84 -15.72 -3.70
C SER A 124 -0.16 -16.15 -2.64
N LEU A 125 -0.02 -17.36 -2.10
CA LEU A 125 -0.85 -17.84 -1.00
C LEU A 125 -0.69 -16.96 0.24
N PHE A 126 0.55 -16.65 0.63
CA PHE A 126 0.82 -15.74 1.73
C PHE A 126 0.18 -14.36 1.52
N PHE A 127 0.33 -13.78 0.32
CA PHE A 127 -0.23 -12.47 -0.01
C PHE A 127 -1.76 -12.46 0.00
N LEU A 128 -2.40 -13.52 -0.51
CA LEU A 128 -3.86 -13.67 -0.44
C LEU A 128 -4.36 -13.77 1.00
N VAL A 129 -3.65 -14.52 1.86
CA VAL A 129 -3.98 -14.59 3.30
C VAL A 129 -3.79 -13.23 3.97
N LEU A 130 -2.71 -12.49 3.65
CA LEU A 130 -2.48 -11.12 4.14
C LEU A 130 -3.64 -10.19 3.74
N CYS A 131 -4.05 -10.21 2.47
CA CYS A 131 -5.18 -9.42 1.98
C CYS A 131 -6.49 -9.80 2.68
N PHE A 132 -6.71 -11.09 2.90
CA PHE A 132 -7.88 -11.58 3.64
C PHE A 132 -7.88 -11.08 5.09
N VAL A 133 -6.74 -11.17 5.80
CA VAL A 133 -6.59 -10.64 7.17
C VAL A 133 -6.86 -9.14 7.21
N MET A 134 -6.32 -8.37 6.26
CA MET A 134 -6.61 -6.94 6.12
C MET A 134 -8.11 -6.67 5.99
N ILE A 135 -8.80 -7.42 5.12
CA ILE A 135 -10.26 -7.28 4.95
C ILE A 135 -11.00 -7.66 6.24
N CYS A 136 -10.59 -8.73 6.94
CA CYS A 136 -11.19 -9.10 8.23
C CYS A 136 -11.05 -7.99 9.27
N ILE A 137 -9.87 -7.36 9.39
CA ILE A 137 -9.66 -6.23 10.30
C ILE A 137 -10.53 -5.05 9.89
N SER A 138 -10.57 -4.71 8.59
CA SER A 138 -11.44 -3.64 8.10
C SER A 138 -12.90 -3.90 8.45
N VAL A 139 -13.42 -5.12 8.29
CA VAL A 139 -14.81 -5.47 8.69
C VAL A 139 -15.04 -5.29 10.19
N ILE A 140 -14.11 -5.75 11.02
CA ILE A 140 -14.24 -5.64 12.49
C ILE A 140 -14.29 -4.17 12.93
N LEU A 141 -13.49 -3.30 12.29
CA LEU A 141 -13.37 -1.89 12.63
C LEU A 141 -14.35 -0.99 11.87
N HIS A 142 -15.00 -1.48 10.80
CA HIS A 142 -15.84 -0.70 9.89
C HIS A 142 -16.92 0.08 10.62
N ARG A 143 -17.80 -0.61 11.34
CA ARG A 143 -18.92 0.03 12.06
C ARG A 143 -18.43 1.00 13.15
N GLN A 144 -17.32 0.66 13.82
CA GLN A 144 -16.72 1.56 14.81
C GLN A 144 -16.26 2.87 14.16
N TRP A 145 -15.53 2.79 13.06
CA TRP A 145 -15.00 3.97 12.38
C TRP A 145 -16.07 4.75 11.63
N ALA A 146 -16.96 4.08 10.89
CA ALA A 146 -17.98 4.71 10.07
C ALA A 146 -19.14 5.29 10.88
N ASN A 147 -19.63 4.58 11.91
CA ASN A 147 -20.89 4.95 12.59
C ASN A 147 -20.66 5.56 13.97
N ASN A 148 -19.77 4.96 14.77
CA ASN A 148 -19.54 5.39 16.16
C ASN A 148 -18.58 6.59 16.21
N GLU A 149 -17.47 6.53 15.47
CA GLU A 149 -16.46 7.59 15.40
C GLU A 149 -16.69 8.56 14.24
N ARG A 150 -17.51 8.18 13.25
CA ARG A 150 -17.89 9.01 12.10
C ARG A 150 -16.69 9.64 11.39
N LEU A 151 -15.70 8.81 11.08
CA LEU A 151 -14.57 9.25 10.24
C LEU A 151 -15.11 9.82 8.92
N VAL A 152 -14.39 10.80 8.37
CA VAL A 152 -14.86 11.61 7.24
C VAL A 152 -14.85 10.86 5.90
N TYR A 153 -13.90 9.94 5.73
CA TYR A 153 -13.58 9.26 4.46
C TYR A 153 -13.49 10.21 3.26
N PRO A 154 -12.57 11.18 3.25
CA PRO A 154 -12.51 12.20 2.18
C PRO A 154 -12.35 11.62 0.77
N LEU A 155 -11.64 10.50 0.63
CA LEU A 155 -11.32 9.89 -0.67
C LEU A 155 -12.54 9.33 -1.42
N ILE A 156 -13.69 9.11 -0.76
CA ILE A 156 -14.89 8.59 -1.41
C ILE A 156 -15.78 9.71 -1.99
N GLN A 157 -15.53 10.98 -1.67
CA GLN A 157 -16.38 12.10 -2.09
C GLN A 157 -16.39 12.27 -3.62
N VAL A 158 -15.21 12.23 -4.23
CA VAL A 158 -15.05 12.38 -5.67
C VAL A 158 -15.80 11.30 -6.48
N PRO A 159 -15.64 9.97 -6.21
CA PRO A 159 -16.39 8.96 -6.94
C PRO A 159 -17.89 9.04 -6.65
N LEU A 160 -18.31 9.42 -5.43
CA LEU A 160 -19.73 9.67 -5.14
C LEU A 160 -20.30 10.81 -6.00
N ASP A 161 -19.58 11.91 -6.13
CA ASP A 161 -20.00 13.03 -6.97
C ASP A 161 -20.06 12.66 -8.45
N MET A 162 -19.13 11.82 -8.93
CA MET A 162 -19.15 11.31 -10.30
C MET A 162 -20.40 10.47 -10.61
N ILE A 163 -20.89 9.66 -9.66
CA ILE A 163 -22.05 8.77 -9.88
C ILE A 163 -23.40 9.41 -9.56
N LYS A 164 -23.44 10.57 -8.88
CA LYS A 164 -24.69 11.28 -8.58
C LYS A 164 -25.48 11.55 -9.87
N GLU A 165 -26.68 11.00 -9.93
CA GLU A 165 -27.56 11.18 -11.08
C GLU A 165 -28.16 12.59 -11.08
N GLY A 166 -28.24 13.20 -12.26
CA GLY A 166 -28.83 14.52 -12.45
C GLY A 166 -30.36 14.48 -12.59
N PRO A 167 -30.99 15.62 -12.94
CA PRO A 167 -32.41 15.67 -13.25
C PRO A 167 -32.81 14.61 -14.30
N LYS A 168 -34.01 14.06 -14.17
CA LYS A 168 -34.54 13.03 -15.08
C LYS A 168 -34.35 13.44 -16.55
N GLY A 169 -33.72 12.56 -17.34
CA GLY A 169 -33.43 12.79 -18.76
C GLY A 169 -32.02 13.37 -19.04
N SER A 170 -31.24 13.72 -18.02
CA SER A 170 -29.85 14.14 -18.23
C SER A 170 -28.95 12.95 -18.59
N LEU A 171 -28.37 12.97 -19.79
CA LEU A 171 -27.42 11.94 -20.25
C LEU A 171 -26.12 11.96 -19.44
N VAL A 172 -25.66 13.16 -19.10
CA VAL A 172 -24.40 13.41 -18.40
C VAL A 172 -24.66 13.79 -16.95
N ASN A 173 -23.88 13.25 -16.01
CA ASN A 173 -24.03 13.53 -14.59
C ASN A 173 -23.60 14.99 -14.25
N PRO A 174 -24.18 15.62 -13.20
CA PRO A 174 -23.93 17.03 -12.88
C PRO A 174 -22.46 17.38 -12.67
N PHE A 175 -21.68 16.46 -12.09
CA PHE A 175 -20.24 16.62 -11.89
C PHE A 175 -19.51 17.02 -13.18
N PHE A 176 -19.77 16.34 -14.29
CA PHE A 176 -19.13 16.60 -15.58
C PHE A 176 -19.62 17.87 -16.29
N LYS A 177 -20.69 18.51 -15.80
CA LYS A 177 -21.18 19.79 -16.32
C LYS A 177 -20.65 20.99 -15.52
N ASN A 178 -19.99 20.74 -14.40
CA ASN A 178 -19.54 21.80 -13.51
C ASN A 178 -18.29 22.50 -14.08
N ALA A 179 -18.43 23.77 -14.45
CA ALA A 179 -17.33 24.58 -14.98
C ALA A 179 -16.17 24.76 -13.98
N VAL A 180 -16.47 24.85 -12.67
CA VAL A 180 -15.45 24.99 -11.62
C VAL A 180 -14.59 23.73 -11.54
N MET A 181 -15.20 22.55 -11.68
CA MET A 181 -14.45 21.28 -11.73
C MET A 181 -13.49 21.27 -12.93
N TRP A 182 -13.95 21.67 -14.12
CA TRP A 182 -13.11 21.71 -15.31
C TRP A 182 -12.01 22.77 -15.25
N MET A 183 -12.25 23.93 -14.63
CA MET A 183 -11.20 24.90 -14.35
C MET A 183 -10.14 24.33 -13.39
N GLY A 184 -10.59 23.65 -12.32
CA GLY A 184 -9.71 22.97 -11.38
C GLY A 184 -8.91 21.82 -11.99
N PHE A 185 -9.46 21.14 -13.00
CA PHE A 185 -8.76 20.11 -13.79
C PHE A 185 -7.77 20.71 -14.79
N ALA A 186 -8.15 21.78 -15.48
CA ALA A 186 -7.37 22.36 -16.58
C ALA A 186 -5.99 22.86 -16.12
N ILE A 187 -5.89 23.45 -14.92
CA ILE A 187 -4.64 23.98 -14.36
C ILE A 187 -3.58 22.87 -14.19
N PRO A 188 -3.80 21.83 -13.36
CA PRO A 188 -2.83 20.75 -13.19
C PRO A 188 -2.64 19.96 -14.49
N PHE A 189 -3.69 19.75 -15.28
CA PHE A 189 -3.58 19.06 -16.57
C PHE A 189 -2.62 19.79 -17.50
N PHE A 190 -2.76 21.11 -17.66
CA PHE A 190 -1.88 21.91 -18.50
C PHE A 190 -0.43 21.89 -17.99
N ILE A 191 -0.21 22.20 -16.71
CA ILE A 191 1.15 22.29 -16.14
C ILE A 191 1.86 20.94 -16.20
N THR A 192 1.19 19.85 -15.79
CA THR A 192 1.80 18.51 -15.83
C THR A 192 1.99 18.01 -17.26
N SER A 193 1.13 18.39 -18.20
CA SER A 193 1.32 18.09 -19.63
C SER A 193 2.53 18.82 -20.20
N VAL A 194 2.70 20.11 -19.91
CA VAL A 194 3.88 20.90 -20.35
C VAL A 194 5.17 20.25 -19.81
N ASN A 195 5.21 19.95 -18.51
CA ASN A 195 6.36 19.26 -17.90
C ASN A 195 6.56 17.84 -18.47
N GLY A 196 5.48 17.13 -18.80
CA GLY A 196 5.54 15.83 -19.45
C GLY A 196 6.12 15.90 -20.86
N PHE A 197 5.70 16.89 -21.65
CA PHE A 197 6.20 17.13 -23.00
C PHE A 197 7.64 17.65 -23.02
N HIS A 198 8.07 18.42 -22.02
CA HIS A 198 9.48 18.83 -21.88
C HIS A 198 10.44 17.64 -21.91
N ASN A 199 10.06 16.50 -21.29
CA ASN A 199 10.89 15.28 -21.31
C ASN A 199 11.06 14.66 -22.71
N TYR A 200 10.20 15.00 -23.67
CA TYR A 200 10.29 14.55 -25.06
C TYR A 200 10.83 15.65 -25.99
N TYR A 201 10.58 16.91 -25.65
CA TYR A 201 10.93 18.08 -26.44
C TYR A 201 11.60 19.13 -25.56
N GLU A 202 12.94 19.17 -25.59
CA GLU A 202 13.76 20.09 -24.79
C GLU A 202 13.46 21.59 -25.05
N THR A 203 12.76 21.92 -26.15
CA THR A 203 12.35 23.29 -26.50
C THR A 203 11.28 23.87 -25.57
N LEU A 204 10.51 23.03 -24.87
CA LEU A 204 9.52 23.50 -23.90
C LEU A 204 10.21 23.77 -22.56
N PRO A 205 9.86 24.82 -21.80
CA PRO A 205 10.41 25.03 -20.47
C PRO A 205 9.77 24.06 -19.45
N THR A 206 10.53 23.67 -18.42
CA THR A 206 9.97 23.02 -17.22
C THR A 206 9.38 24.07 -16.29
N ILE A 207 8.15 23.86 -15.85
CA ILE A 207 7.52 24.65 -14.80
C ILE A 207 7.90 24.01 -13.46
N GLU A 208 8.87 24.62 -12.79
CA GLU A 208 9.31 24.17 -11.46
C GLU A 208 8.33 24.63 -10.37
N LEU A 209 7.80 23.66 -9.63
CA LEU A 209 6.88 23.87 -8.50
C LEU A 209 7.49 23.48 -7.16
N ALA A 210 8.77 23.10 -7.18
CA ALA A 210 9.52 22.68 -6.02
C ALA A 210 10.69 23.63 -5.80
N THR A 211 10.87 24.04 -4.55
CA THR A 211 12.06 24.76 -4.09
C THR A 211 12.44 24.22 -2.72
N THR A 212 13.60 24.58 -2.22
CA THR A 212 14.09 24.13 -0.91
C THR A 212 14.57 25.34 -0.12
N PHE A 213 14.16 25.38 1.14
CA PHE A 213 14.63 26.39 2.08
C PHE A 213 15.62 25.75 3.06
N SER A 214 16.87 26.21 3.04
CA SER A 214 17.89 25.75 3.99
C SER A 214 17.74 26.46 5.33
N ALA A 215 17.75 25.69 6.42
CA ALA A 215 17.61 26.17 7.79
C ALA A 215 18.67 25.54 8.70
N PHE A 216 18.78 26.05 9.94
CA PHE A 216 19.67 25.50 10.98
C PHE A 216 21.14 25.36 10.54
N ARG A 217 21.75 26.46 10.08
CA ARG A 217 23.14 26.48 9.58
C ARG A 217 23.39 25.47 8.45
N GLU A 218 22.44 25.41 7.50
CA GLU A 218 22.48 24.51 6.33
C GLU A 218 22.44 23.01 6.68
N THR A 219 22.18 22.65 7.94
CA THR A 219 22.07 21.24 8.34
C THR A 219 20.73 20.63 7.97
N MET A 220 19.70 21.44 7.72
CA MET A 220 18.36 21.00 7.35
C MET A 220 17.89 21.69 6.07
N SER A 221 17.23 20.93 5.20
CA SER A 221 16.57 21.44 3.98
C SER A 221 15.08 21.16 4.07
N ILE A 222 14.28 22.23 4.00
CA ILE A 222 12.82 22.19 4.04
C ILE A 222 12.31 22.24 2.60
N PRO A 223 11.84 21.12 2.02
CA PRO A 223 11.25 21.12 0.69
C PRO A 223 9.90 21.85 0.70
N ILE A 224 9.77 22.85 -0.16
CA ILE A 224 8.53 23.54 -0.47
C ILE A 224 8.10 23.07 -1.85
N HIS A 225 7.06 22.25 -1.91
CA HIS A 225 6.58 21.68 -3.17
C HIS A 225 5.08 21.86 -3.31
N LEU A 226 4.66 22.59 -4.35
CA LEU A 226 3.24 22.74 -4.68
C LEU A 226 2.76 21.50 -5.43
N SER A 227 2.12 20.59 -4.69
CA SER A 227 1.46 19.42 -5.26
C SER A 227 -0.04 19.70 -5.46
N PHE A 228 -0.49 19.83 -6.71
CA PHE A 228 -1.91 20.03 -7.03
C PHE A 228 -2.81 18.91 -6.47
N SER A 229 -2.30 17.67 -6.47
CA SER A 229 -3.00 16.54 -5.84
C SER A 229 -3.20 16.79 -4.35
N MET A 230 -2.17 17.25 -3.64
CA MET A 230 -2.27 17.54 -2.20
C MET A 230 -3.19 18.72 -1.92
N VAL A 231 -3.18 19.75 -2.78
CA VAL A 231 -4.15 20.86 -2.71
C VAL A 231 -5.58 20.31 -2.81
N GLY A 232 -5.87 19.46 -3.81
CA GLY A 232 -7.18 18.82 -3.96
C GLY A 232 -7.59 17.96 -2.77
N PHE A 233 -6.68 17.15 -2.22
CA PHE A 233 -6.99 16.34 -1.03
C PHE A 233 -7.19 17.21 0.22
N SER A 234 -6.37 18.25 0.41
CA SER A 234 -6.46 19.16 1.56
C SER A 234 -7.78 19.93 1.64
N TYR A 235 -8.49 20.10 0.51
CA TYR A 235 -9.85 20.66 0.51
C TYR A 235 -10.87 19.76 1.21
N LEU A 236 -10.64 18.44 1.23
CA LEU A 236 -11.59 17.44 1.73
C LEU A 236 -11.37 17.06 3.21
N ILE A 237 -10.37 17.64 3.88
CA ILE A 237 -9.97 17.30 5.26
C ILE A 237 -10.40 18.38 6.23
N SER A 238 -10.52 18.05 7.52
CA SER A 238 -10.86 19.05 8.54
C SER A 238 -9.73 20.06 8.75
N LEU A 239 -10.09 21.29 9.14
CA LEU A 239 -9.14 22.36 9.42
C LEU A 239 -8.14 21.98 10.53
N ASP A 240 -8.57 21.25 11.54
CA ASP A 240 -7.72 20.79 12.64
C ASP A 240 -6.62 19.84 12.16
N ILE A 241 -6.97 18.90 11.27
CA ILE A 241 -6.01 17.97 10.66
C ILE A 241 -5.07 18.72 9.73
N ALA A 242 -5.60 19.62 8.88
CA ALA A 242 -4.79 20.44 7.98
C ALA A 242 -3.75 21.26 8.74
N PHE A 243 -4.16 21.90 9.84
CA PHE A 243 -3.28 22.65 10.72
C PHE A 243 -2.22 21.75 11.38
N GLY A 244 -2.63 20.59 11.91
CA GLY A 244 -1.75 19.65 12.55
C GLY A 244 -0.62 19.16 11.63
N ILE A 245 -0.92 18.81 10.37
CA ILE A 245 0.07 18.24 9.45
C ILE A 245 1.30 19.14 9.28
N TRP A 246 1.11 20.41 8.94
CA TRP A 246 2.24 21.32 8.71
C TRP A 246 2.89 21.76 10.03
N LEU A 247 2.10 21.97 11.10
CA LEU A 247 2.63 22.36 12.39
C LEU A 247 3.56 21.27 12.95
N PHE A 248 3.11 20.02 13.00
CA PHE A 248 3.92 18.91 13.53
C PHE A 248 5.10 18.58 12.62
N TYR A 249 4.99 18.79 11.31
CA TYR A 249 6.13 18.72 10.41
C TYR A 249 7.21 19.77 10.76
N LEU A 250 6.82 21.03 10.99
CA LEU A 250 7.76 22.07 11.41
C LEU A 250 8.35 21.82 12.79
N LEU A 251 7.55 21.29 13.74
CA LEU A 251 8.06 20.91 15.07
C LEU A 251 9.09 19.78 14.98
N GLY A 252 8.84 18.74 14.17
CA GLY A 252 9.82 17.68 13.93
C GLY A 252 11.08 18.19 13.21
N THR A 253 10.92 19.16 12.30
CA THR A 253 12.06 19.83 11.64
C THR A 253 12.87 20.65 12.64
N LEU A 254 12.20 21.35 13.57
CA LEU A 254 12.84 22.11 14.66
C LEU A 254 13.60 21.18 15.60
N GLU A 255 12.99 20.06 16.01
CA GLU A 255 13.62 19.02 16.84
C GLU A 255 14.91 18.50 16.18
N GLN A 256 14.82 18.07 14.92
CA GLN A 256 15.98 17.57 14.17
C GLN A 256 17.06 18.64 13.97
N GLY A 257 16.66 19.88 13.69
CA GLY A 257 17.59 21.00 13.54
C GLY A 257 18.35 21.30 14.84
N ILE A 258 17.67 21.24 15.99
CA ILE A 258 18.31 21.39 17.31
C ILE A 258 19.30 20.25 17.56
N PHE A 259 18.92 19.00 17.29
CA PHE A 259 19.81 17.86 17.44
C PHE A 259 21.08 17.98 16.60
N ASN A 260 20.94 18.40 15.34
CA ASN A 260 22.09 18.61 14.46
C ASN A 260 23.04 19.70 14.99
N ILE A 261 22.51 20.80 15.52
CA ILE A 261 23.34 21.88 16.10
C ILE A 261 24.06 21.42 17.37
N LEU A 262 23.39 20.62 18.20
CA LEU A 262 23.94 20.08 19.45
C LEU A 262 24.87 18.88 19.22
N GLY A 263 24.94 18.33 18.00
CA GLY A 263 25.71 17.12 17.69
C GLY A 263 25.09 15.83 18.23
N ILE A 264 23.78 15.82 18.48
CA ILE A 264 23.04 14.62 18.89
C ILE A 264 22.65 13.85 17.64
N ALA A 265 23.26 12.67 17.45
CA ALA A 265 22.97 11.79 16.31
C ALA A 265 22.90 10.33 16.76
N SER A 266 22.09 9.53 16.07
CA SER A 266 22.09 8.07 16.22
C SER A 266 23.08 7.45 15.24
N THR A 267 23.86 6.46 15.69
CA THR A 267 24.73 5.64 14.84
C THR A 267 23.99 4.50 14.17
N GLU A 268 22.71 4.31 14.50
CA GLU A 268 21.83 3.31 13.93
C GLU A 268 21.61 3.56 12.43
N LYS A 269 21.73 2.50 11.64
CA LYS A 269 21.36 2.52 10.22
C LYS A 269 19.96 1.90 10.09
N LEU A 270 19.02 2.67 9.57
CA LEU A 270 17.70 2.16 9.20
C LEU A 270 17.66 1.80 7.72
N ASP A 271 16.68 0.99 7.34
CA ASP A 271 16.44 0.70 5.94
C ASP A 271 15.97 1.94 5.16
N ILE A 272 16.16 1.92 3.83
CA ILE A 272 15.93 3.07 2.95
C ILE A 272 14.46 3.54 2.87
N PHE A 273 13.52 2.78 3.44
CA PHE A 273 12.10 3.11 3.42
C PHE A 273 11.61 3.75 4.73
N ALA A 274 12.42 3.68 5.80
CA ALA A 274 12.17 4.41 7.03
C ALA A 274 12.48 5.91 6.89
N THR A 275 12.04 6.70 7.86
CA THR A 275 12.46 8.10 7.98
C THR A 275 13.97 8.18 8.20
N ALA A 276 14.63 9.10 7.49
CA ALA A 276 16.09 9.18 7.44
C ALA A 276 16.75 9.37 8.83
N SER A 277 16.08 10.07 9.75
CA SER A 277 16.54 10.20 11.13
C SER A 277 16.01 9.05 11.99
N PRO A 278 16.88 8.21 12.58
CA PRO A 278 16.42 7.10 13.40
C PRO A 278 15.63 7.52 14.64
N ILE A 279 16.01 8.64 15.26
CA ILE A 279 15.33 9.16 16.45
C ILE A 279 13.88 9.53 16.10
N ILE A 280 13.69 10.28 15.00
CA ILE A 280 12.36 10.68 14.52
C ILE A 280 11.56 9.46 14.03
N ALA A 281 12.23 8.47 13.42
CA ALA A 281 11.58 7.24 12.98
C ALA A 281 10.99 6.45 14.17
N HIS A 282 11.76 6.26 15.24
CA HIS A 282 11.31 5.57 16.46
C HIS A 282 10.22 6.36 17.20
N GLN A 283 10.34 7.68 17.29
CA GLN A 283 9.31 8.55 17.84
C GLN A 283 7.99 8.40 17.06
N GLY A 284 8.05 8.42 15.71
CA GLY A 284 6.90 8.23 14.85
C GLY A 284 6.27 6.83 14.99
N MET A 285 7.09 5.78 15.13
CA MET A 285 6.60 4.42 15.39
C MET A 285 5.88 4.34 16.74
N GLY A 286 6.45 4.95 17.79
CA GLY A 286 5.81 5.07 19.09
C GLY A 286 4.46 5.79 19.02
N ALA A 287 4.38 6.89 18.27
CA ALA A 287 3.13 7.60 18.04
C ALA A 287 2.07 6.73 17.33
N PHE A 288 2.47 5.92 16.34
CA PHE A 288 1.57 4.99 15.65
C PHE A 288 1.08 3.87 16.58
N ILE A 289 1.96 3.32 17.43
CA ILE A 289 1.59 2.33 18.44
C ILE A 289 0.54 2.93 19.39
N VAL A 290 0.79 4.12 19.94
CA VAL A 290 -0.15 4.80 20.84
C VAL A 290 -1.47 5.09 20.13
N LEU A 291 -1.45 5.57 18.89
CA LEU A 291 -2.65 5.82 18.08
C LEU A 291 -3.51 4.55 17.94
N VAL A 292 -2.90 3.42 17.60
CA VAL A 292 -3.62 2.15 17.44
C VAL A 292 -4.14 1.64 18.77
N LEU A 293 -3.32 1.63 19.82
CA LEU A 293 -3.75 1.15 21.13
C LEU A 293 -4.88 2.02 21.71
N ALA A 294 -4.79 3.35 21.59
CA ALA A 294 -5.84 4.27 22.01
C ALA A 294 -7.12 4.09 21.18
N SER A 295 -7.01 3.90 19.86
CA SER A 295 -8.13 3.59 18.96
C SER A 295 -8.83 2.29 19.38
N LEU A 296 -8.08 1.21 19.61
CA LEU A 296 -8.63 -0.08 20.02
C LEU A 296 -9.24 -0.01 21.42
N TRP A 297 -8.64 0.77 22.33
CA TRP A 297 -9.18 1.03 23.66
C TRP A 297 -10.51 1.79 23.60
N GLY A 298 -10.62 2.81 22.73
CA GLY A 298 -11.87 3.51 22.45
C GLY A 298 -12.96 2.57 21.90
N ALA A 299 -12.56 1.66 21.02
CA ALA A 299 -13.42 0.65 20.40
C ALA A 299 -13.79 -0.53 21.31
N ARG A 300 -13.26 -0.63 22.54
CA ARG A 300 -13.35 -1.84 23.38
C ARG A 300 -14.76 -2.40 23.59
N ARG A 301 -15.78 -1.53 23.65
CA ARG A 301 -17.19 -1.96 23.80
C ARG A 301 -17.67 -2.65 22.52
N HIS A 302 -17.48 -2.01 21.38
CA HIS A 302 -17.79 -2.58 20.06
C HIS A 302 -17.01 -3.88 19.82
N LEU A 303 -15.70 -3.91 20.11
CA LEU A 303 -14.89 -5.11 19.95
C LEU A 303 -15.41 -6.26 20.83
N LYS A 304 -15.79 -5.97 22.09
CA LYS A 304 -16.41 -6.97 22.98
C LYS A 304 -17.70 -7.55 22.38
N ASP A 305 -18.53 -6.72 21.76
CA ASP A 305 -19.77 -7.15 21.11
C ASP A 305 -19.50 -8.02 19.87
N VAL A 306 -18.53 -7.63 19.04
CA VAL A 306 -18.04 -8.42 17.88
C VAL A 306 -17.54 -9.79 18.34
N PHE A 307 -16.70 -9.85 19.38
CA PHE A 307 -16.20 -11.11 19.94
C PHE A 307 -17.32 -11.96 20.52
N ASN A 308 -18.24 -11.37 21.30
CA ASN A 308 -19.37 -12.11 21.85
C ASN A 308 -20.27 -12.69 20.75
N LYS A 309 -20.51 -11.95 19.66
CA LYS A 309 -21.25 -12.44 18.49
C LYS A 309 -20.51 -13.57 17.79
N ALA A 310 -19.19 -13.43 17.58
CA ALA A 310 -18.37 -14.43 16.91
C ALA A 310 -18.39 -15.80 17.62
N PHE A 311 -18.38 -15.80 18.96
CA PHE A 311 -18.44 -17.01 19.79
C PHE A 311 -19.88 -17.44 20.15
N GLY A 312 -20.90 -16.85 19.52
CA GLY A 312 -22.31 -17.22 19.73
C GLY A 312 -22.90 -16.84 21.08
N ARG A 313 -22.21 -15.99 21.86
CA ARG A 313 -22.63 -15.56 23.20
C ARG A 313 -23.63 -14.41 23.19
N ASN A 314 -23.73 -13.68 22.08
CA ASN A 314 -24.70 -12.61 21.92
C ASN A 314 -25.28 -12.60 20.51
N SER A 315 -26.52 -13.06 20.35
CA SER A 315 -27.20 -13.11 19.04
C SER A 315 -27.79 -11.76 18.63
N THR A 316 -27.92 -10.78 19.52
CA THR A 316 -28.62 -9.51 19.26
C THR A 316 -27.84 -8.52 18.41
N VAL A 317 -26.51 -8.68 18.29
CA VAL A 317 -25.68 -7.85 17.43
C VAL A 317 -25.98 -8.19 15.96
N ASP A 318 -26.53 -7.24 15.20
CA ASP A 318 -26.81 -7.40 13.78
C ASP A 318 -25.57 -7.08 12.92
N ASP A 319 -25.11 -8.08 12.16
CA ASP A 319 -24.00 -8.04 11.21
C ASP A 319 -24.45 -8.36 9.77
N SER A 320 -25.76 -8.24 9.47
CA SER A 320 -26.33 -8.59 8.17
C SER A 320 -25.86 -7.68 7.01
N GLU A 321 -25.60 -6.41 7.32
CA GLU A 321 -25.11 -5.39 6.38
C GLU A 321 -23.58 -5.32 6.29
N GLU A 322 -22.86 -6.12 7.07
CA GLU A 322 -21.40 -6.19 7.02
C GLU A 322 -20.93 -7.04 5.83
N LEU A 323 -19.72 -6.76 5.35
CA LEU A 323 -19.10 -7.47 4.23
C LEU A 323 -18.94 -8.98 4.52
N LEU A 324 -18.57 -9.30 5.76
CA LEU A 324 -18.49 -10.65 6.31
C LEU A 324 -19.25 -10.67 7.65
N SER A 325 -19.79 -11.83 8.05
CA SER A 325 -20.28 -11.95 9.43
C SER A 325 -19.13 -11.79 10.41
N TYR A 326 -19.40 -11.24 11.59
CA TYR A 326 -18.37 -11.04 12.63
C TYR A 326 -17.72 -12.36 13.03
N ARG A 327 -18.47 -13.47 13.01
CA ARG A 327 -17.91 -14.81 13.20
C ARG A 327 -16.84 -15.15 12.15
N THR A 328 -17.14 -14.93 10.87
CA THR A 328 -16.19 -15.23 9.79
C THR A 328 -14.98 -14.30 9.84
N ALA A 329 -15.19 -13.01 10.13
CA ALA A 329 -14.11 -12.04 10.24
C ALA A 329 -13.16 -12.36 11.41
N VAL A 330 -13.69 -12.71 12.59
CA VAL A 330 -12.86 -13.05 13.76
C VAL A 330 -12.10 -14.37 13.57
N PHE A 331 -12.78 -15.45 13.14
CA PHE A 331 -12.09 -16.72 12.90
C PHE A 331 -11.15 -16.65 11.70
N GLY A 332 -11.50 -15.88 10.67
CA GLY A 332 -10.63 -15.59 9.54
C GLY A 332 -9.38 -14.82 9.93
N LEU A 333 -9.50 -13.82 10.81
CA LEU A 333 -8.38 -13.11 11.41
C LEU A 333 -7.47 -14.05 12.20
N ILE A 334 -8.03 -14.88 13.10
CA ILE A 334 -7.24 -15.81 13.92
C ILE A 334 -6.52 -16.85 13.04
N ALA A 335 -7.24 -17.48 12.11
CA ALA A 335 -6.66 -18.48 11.22
C ALA A 335 -5.62 -17.87 10.27
N GLY A 336 -5.88 -16.68 9.74
CA GLY A 336 -4.94 -15.96 8.87
C GLY A 336 -3.67 -15.53 9.60
N LEU A 337 -3.79 -14.98 10.82
CA LEU A 337 -2.62 -14.67 11.66
C LEU A 337 -1.85 -15.92 12.05
N GLY A 338 -2.54 -17.03 12.34
CA GLY A 338 -1.91 -18.32 12.60
C GLY A 338 -1.13 -18.85 11.40
N PHE A 339 -1.72 -18.81 10.20
CA PHE A 339 -1.05 -19.17 8.96
C PHE A 339 0.18 -18.30 8.70
N MET A 340 0.03 -16.96 8.78
CA MET A 340 1.15 -16.03 8.64
C MET A 340 2.23 -16.29 9.69
N GLY A 341 1.86 -16.63 10.93
CA GLY A 341 2.82 -16.94 11.98
C GLY A 341 3.63 -18.20 11.68
N VAL A 342 2.97 -19.27 11.23
CA VAL A 342 3.64 -20.51 10.78
C VAL A 342 4.54 -20.22 9.58
N TRP A 343 4.08 -19.38 8.65
CA TRP A 343 4.87 -18.96 7.48
C TRP A 343 6.17 -18.27 7.86
N LEU A 344 6.10 -17.25 8.71
CA LEU A 344 7.26 -16.49 9.18
C LEU A 344 8.24 -17.41 9.93
N TYR A 345 7.73 -18.31 10.77
CA TYR A 345 8.54 -19.29 11.48
C TYR A 345 9.25 -20.26 10.52
N LYS A 346 8.53 -20.84 9.54
CA LYS A 346 9.11 -21.74 8.54
C LYS A 346 10.07 -21.02 7.58
N GLY A 347 9.87 -19.72 7.39
CA GLY A 347 10.74 -18.85 6.61
C GLY A 347 12.12 -18.65 7.23
N GLY A 348 12.22 -18.68 8.56
CA GLY A 348 13.49 -18.58 9.28
C GLY A 348 13.44 -17.70 10.53
N LEU A 349 12.33 -17.01 10.79
CA LEU A 349 12.17 -16.16 11.96
C LEU A 349 11.92 -17.00 13.22
N ALA A 350 12.56 -16.68 14.35
CA ALA A 350 12.31 -17.39 15.60
C ALA A 350 10.84 -17.24 16.05
N ALA A 351 10.23 -18.30 16.56
CA ALA A 351 8.79 -18.34 16.87
C ALA A 351 8.34 -17.25 17.86
N TRP A 352 9.21 -16.85 18.79
CA TRP A 352 8.92 -15.80 19.78
C TRP A 352 8.98 -14.38 19.19
N LEU A 353 9.68 -14.18 18.06
CA LEU A 353 9.76 -12.90 17.34
C LEU A 353 8.57 -12.68 16.42
N VAL A 354 7.95 -13.76 15.95
CA VAL A 354 6.76 -13.72 15.07
C VAL A 354 5.65 -12.80 15.59
N PRO A 355 5.18 -12.90 16.86
CA PRO A 355 4.14 -12.00 17.35
C PRO A 355 4.59 -10.54 17.41
N ILE A 356 5.86 -10.26 17.71
CA ILE A 356 6.41 -8.88 17.76
C ILE A 356 6.42 -8.28 16.35
N PHE A 357 6.85 -9.06 15.36
CA PHE A 357 6.89 -8.64 13.97
C PHE A 357 5.49 -8.40 13.40
N LEU A 358 4.55 -9.33 13.61
CA LEU A 358 3.16 -9.17 13.19
C LEU A 358 2.48 -7.99 13.89
N PHE A 359 2.79 -7.76 15.17
CA PHE A 359 2.31 -6.57 15.88
C PHE A 359 2.75 -5.28 15.18
N ALA A 360 4.05 -5.15 14.87
CA ALA A 360 4.58 -3.98 14.17
C ALA A 360 3.92 -3.77 12.79
N VAL A 361 3.79 -4.84 12.01
CA VAL A 361 3.11 -4.84 10.70
C VAL A 361 1.67 -4.33 10.82
N PHE A 362 0.86 -4.91 11.71
CA PHE A 362 -0.56 -4.57 11.79
C PHE A 362 -0.83 -3.25 12.50
N VAL A 363 0.05 -2.80 13.39
CA VAL A 363 0.01 -1.42 13.90
C VAL A 363 0.15 -0.44 12.73
N LEU A 364 1.12 -0.64 11.83
CA LEU A 364 1.28 0.25 10.68
C LEU A 364 0.07 0.20 9.74
N PHE A 365 -0.45 -0.99 9.41
CA PHE A 365 -1.64 -1.10 8.56
C PHE A 365 -2.87 -0.43 9.17
N ILE A 366 -3.14 -0.63 10.47
CA ILE A 366 -4.28 0.00 11.15
C ILE A 366 -4.09 1.52 11.24
N ALA A 367 -2.92 1.98 11.68
CA ALA A 367 -2.61 3.41 11.82
C ALA A 367 -2.74 4.14 10.48
N LEU A 368 -2.10 3.63 9.43
CA LEU A 368 -2.16 4.22 8.10
C LEU A 368 -3.58 4.18 7.52
N THR A 369 -4.32 3.08 7.70
CA THR A 369 -5.73 3.01 7.28
C THR A 369 -6.56 4.08 7.96
N ARG A 370 -6.38 4.25 9.28
CA ARG A 370 -7.10 5.26 10.06
C ARG A 370 -6.76 6.67 9.60
N VAL A 371 -5.47 6.98 9.40
CA VAL A 371 -5.03 8.28 8.87
C VAL A 371 -5.64 8.54 7.49
N VAL A 372 -5.68 7.54 6.60
CA VAL A 372 -6.28 7.70 5.26
C VAL A 372 -7.81 7.89 5.35
N ALA A 373 -8.48 7.14 6.22
CA ALA A 373 -9.93 7.23 6.42
C ALA A 373 -10.36 8.55 7.07
N GLU A 374 -9.56 9.09 7.99
CA GLU A 374 -9.88 10.31 8.74
C GLU A 374 -9.40 11.57 8.00
N ALA A 375 -8.13 11.56 7.58
CA ALA A 375 -7.44 12.71 7.01
C ALA A 375 -7.37 12.69 5.47
N GLY A 376 -7.88 11.67 4.77
CA GLY A 376 -7.86 11.66 3.30
C GLY A 376 -6.48 11.76 2.66
N LEU A 377 -5.41 11.56 3.44
CA LEU A 377 -4.04 11.77 2.98
C LEU A 377 -3.68 10.68 1.97
N ALA A 378 -3.63 11.08 0.70
CA ALA A 378 -3.34 10.19 -0.42
C ALA A 378 -1.93 9.61 -0.40
N ALA A 379 -0.99 10.25 0.30
CA ALA A 379 0.40 9.84 0.38
C ALA A 379 0.88 9.92 1.83
N VAL A 380 0.87 8.78 2.53
CA VAL A 380 1.44 8.64 3.86
C VAL A 380 2.48 7.53 3.81
N ARG A 381 3.62 7.75 4.46
CA ARG A 381 4.64 6.71 4.66
C ARG A 381 4.64 6.28 6.13
N ALA A 382 4.97 5.02 6.36
CA ALA A 382 5.30 4.57 7.70
C ALA A 382 6.59 5.28 8.17
N PRO A 383 6.66 5.76 9.42
CA PRO A 383 7.85 6.42 9.95
C PRO A 383 9.03 5.43 10.11
N LEU A 384 8.72 4.18 10.44
CA LEU A 384 9.66 3.09 10.61
C LEU A 384 9.05 1.82 10.00
N THR A 385 9.89 0.95 9.43
CA THR A 385 9.41 -0.34 8.93
C THR A 385 9.35 -1.37 10.06
N PRO A 386 8.50 -2.41 9.97
CA PRO A 386 8.49 -3.53 10.89
C PRO A 386 9.83 -4.27 10.98
N ILE A 387 10.58 -4.29 9.87
CA ILE A 387 11.89 -4.96 9.81
C ILE A 387 12.90 -4.17 10.64
N SER A 388 13.02 -2.87 10.37
CA SER A 388 13.85 -1.98 11.18
C SER A 388 13.41 -2.01 12.64
N PHE A 389 12.11 -1.87 12.92
CA PHE A 389 11.57 -1.96 14.29
C PHE A 389 12.01 -3.22 15.04
N LEU A 390 11.98 -4.38 14.39
CA LEU A 390 12.39 -5.63 15.00
C LEU A 390 13.90 -5.68 15.25
N ILE A 391 14.71 -5.27 14.27
CA ILE A 391 16.18 -5.24 14.38
C ILE A 391 16.61 -4.26 15.48
N SER A 392 16.06 -3.06 15.50
CA SER A 392 16.37 -2.02 16.50
C SER A 392 15.89 -2.40 17.90
N GLY A 393 14.71 -3.02 18.01
CA GLY A 393 14.09 -3.34 19.30
C GLY A 393 14.69 -4.58 19.98
N VAL A 394 15.12 -5.56 19.20
CA VAL A 394 15.54 -6.88 19.73
C VAL A 394 17.02 -7.19 19.46
N GLY A 395 17.61 -6.54 18.46
CA GLY A 395 19.00 -6.77 18.03
C GLY A 395 19.13 -7.85 16.96
N SER A 396 20.07 -7.66 16.04
CA SER A 396 20.36 -8.59 14.94
C SER A 396 20.80 -9.98 15.43
N SER A 397 21.57 -10.03 16.51
CA SER A 397 22.08 -11.28 17.10
C SER A 397 20.95 -12.20 17.60
N ALA A 398 19.90 -11.63 18.19
CA ALA A 398 18.73 -12.38 18.66
C ALA A 398 17.82 -12.85 17.52
N ILE A 399 17.81 -12.14 16.39
CA ILE A 399 17.10 -12.56 15.17
C ILE A 399 17.82 -13.72 14.49
N GLY A 400 19.16 -13.64 14.46
CA GLY A 400 20.04 -14.63 13.85
C GLY A 400 20.05 -14.60 12.32
N PRO A 401 21.03 -15.25 11.68
CA PRO A 401 21.25 -15.15 10.23
C PRO A 401 20.04 -15.56 9.37
N ALA A 402 19.41 -16.69 9.72
CA ALA A 402 18.22 -17.17 9.01
C ALA A 402 17.03 -16.20 9.10
N GLY A 403 16.85 -15.55 10.26
CA GLY A 403 15.80 -14.55 10.44
C GLY A 403 16.09 -13.29 9.63
N LEU A 404 17.32 -12.79 9.64
CA LEU A 404 17.72 -11.58 8.90
C LEU A 404 17.57 -11.74 7.39
N VAL A 405 18.03 -12.86 6.84
CA VAL A 405 17.88 -13.17 5.40
C VAL A 405 16.40 -13.28 5.01
N PHE A 406 15.58 -13.93 5.85
CA PHE A 406 14.15 -14.03 5.62
C PHE A 406 13.42 -12.66 5.70
N LEU A 407 13.84 -11.78 6.62
CA LEU A 407 13.34 -10.41 6.68
C LEU A 407 13.70 -9.64 5.40
N GLY A 408 14.92 -9.79 4.89
CA GLY A 408 15.36 -9.25 3.60
C GLY A 408 14.41 -9.62 2.45
N LEU A 409 14.04 -10.90 2.34
CA LEU A 409 13.08 -11.37 1.33
C LEU A 409 11.65 -10.84 1.57
N SER A 410 11.32 -10.46 2.81
CA SER A 410 10.00 -9.96 3.20
C SER A 410 9.79 -8.46 2.96
N PHE A 411 10.80 -7.72 2.50
CA PHE A 411 10.71 -6.28 2.23
C PHE A 411 9.52 -5.91 1.32
N SER A 412 9.19 -6.76 0.35
CA SER A 412 8.14 -6.49 -0.65
C SER A 412 6.79 -6.16 -0.01
N TRP A 413 6.37 -6.94 0.98
CA TRP A 413 5.07 -6.81 1.63
C TRP A 413 5.15 -6.12 3.00
N ALA A 414 6.28 -6.23 3.70
CA ALA A 414 6.44 -5.72 5.06
C ALA A 414 6.93 -4.26 5.10
N VAL A 415 7.32 -3.66 3.97
CA VAL A 415 7.91 -2.30 3.96
C VAL A 415 7.13 -1.33 3.06
N ASN A 416 6.49 -1.81 2.00
CA ASN A 416 5.79 -0.95 1.04
C ASN A 416 4.35 -0.63 1.49
N PHE A 417 4.20 0.25 2.48
CA PHE A 417 2.88 0.71 2.96
C PHE A 417 2.24 1.84 2.13
N ARG A 418 2.73 2.09 0.91
CA ARG A 418 2.21 3.16 0.05
C ARG A 418 0.90 2.82 -0.67
N THR A 419 0.60 1.54 -0.82
CA THR A 419 -0.65 1.04 -1.44
C THR A 419 -0.92 -0.35 -0.86
N PHE A 420 -2.05 -0.53 -0.17
CA PHE A 420 -2.38 -1.81 0.46
C PHE A 420 -3.90 -1.99 0.57
N VAL A 421 -4.33 -3.25 0.61
CA VAL A 421 -5.75 -3.64 0.49
C VAL A 421 -6.61 -3.09 1.63
N MET A 422 -6.09 -3.03 2.86
CA MET A 422 -6.87 -2.62 4.04
C MET A 422 -7.50 -1.22 3.89
N ALA A 423 -6.73 -0.23 3.43
CA ALA A 423 -7.21 1.14 3.22
C ALA A 423 -8.23 1.23 2.08
N SER A 424 -7.97 0.55 0.96
CA SER A 424 -8.92 0.47 -0.16
C SER A 424 -10.21 -0.24 0.25
N ALA A 425 -10.13 -1.29 1.08
CA ALA A 425 -11.29 -2.01 1.59
C ALA A 425 -12.11 -1.15 2.56
N ALA A 426 -11.47 -0.41 3.47
CA ALA A 426 -12.15 0.50 4.40
C ALA A 426 -12.92 1.61 3.65
N ASN A 427 -12.27 2.28 2.70
CA ASN A 427 -12.93 3.28 1.84
C ASN A 427 -14.03 2.64 0.98
N GLY A 428 -13.81 1.45 0.43
CA GLY A 428 -14.79 0.75 -0.38
C GLY A 428 -16.05 0.35 0.39
N MET A 429 -15.90 -0.13 1.63
CA MET A 429 -17.04 -0.43 2.50
C MET A 429 -17.82 0.85 2.83
N LYS A 430 -17.14 1.94 3.20
CA LYS A 430 -17.83 3.22 3.43
C LYS A 430 -18.55 3.72 2.19
N LEU A 431 -17.93 3.63 1.02
CA LEU A 431 -18.57 3.99 -0.26
C LEU A 431 -19.82 3.15 -0.53
N SER A 432 -19.79 1.86 -0.19
CA SER A 432 -20.96 0.98 -0.36
C SER A 432 -22.12 1.33 0.58
N ASP A 433 -21.83 1.86 1.77
CA ASP A 433 -22.87 2.31 2.71
C ASP A 433 -23.67 3.51 2.15
N GLU A 434 -23.02 4.41 1.41
CA GLU A 434 -23.64 5.64 0.89
C GLU A 434 -24.58 5.38 -0.30
N VAL A 435 -24.44 4.25 -1.00
CA VAL A 435 -25.21 3.96 -2.24
C VAL A 435 -26.23 2.84 -2.06
N GLY A 436 -26.14 2.04 -1.01
CA GLY A 436 -26.98 0.84 -0.83
C GLY A 436 -27.24 0.46 0.62
N SER A 437 -27.78 1.38 1.42
CA SER A 437 -28.29 1.06 2.76
C SER A 437 -29.36 -0.06 2.70
N GLY A 438 -29.30 -1.04 3.61
CA GLY A 438 -30.22 -2.18 3.61
C GLY A 438 -29.86 -3.37 2.71
N GLN A 439 -28.78 -3.31 1.91
CA GLN A 439 -28.40 -4.41 1.02
C GLN A 439 -27.33 -5.33 1.62
N ARG A 440 -27.44 -6.63 1.30
CA ARG A 440 -26.48 -7.64 1.74
C ARG A 440 -25.16 -7.48 0.99
N LYS A 441 -24.11 -7.00 1.67
CA LYS A 441 -22.81 -6.68 1.08
C LYS A 441 -21.89 -7.87 0.84
N ARG A 442 -22.30 -9.09 1.19
CA ARG A 442 -21.48 -10.32 1.05
C ARG A 442 -20.94 -10.58 -0.37
N PRO A 443 -21.66 -10.30 -1.47
CA PRO A 443 -21.09 -10.44 -2.81
C PRO A 443 -19.90 -9.51 -3.06
N LEU A 444 -19.87 -8.34 -2.41
CA LEU A 444 -18.76 -7.39 -2.52
C LEU A 444 -17.45 -7.99 -2.00
N PHE A 445 -17.50 -8.87 -1.00
CA PHE A 445 -16.32 -9.57 -0.50
C PHE A 445 -15.66 -10.39 -1.61
N TRP A 446 -16.46 -11.19 -2.31
CA TRP A 446 -15.98 -12.03 -3.40
C TRP A 446 -15.50 -11.19 -4.59
N ALA A 447 -16.11 -10.04 -4.85
CA ALA A 447 -15.64 -9.10 -5.85
C ALA A 447 -14.27 -8.51 -5.49
N MET A 448 -14.05 -8.15 -4.21
CA MET A 448 -12.74 -7.69 -3.73
C MET A 448 -11.68 -8.80 -3.86
N ILE A 449 -11.98 -10.03 -3.44
CA ILE A 449 -11.04 -11.16 -3.55
C ILE A 449 -10.74 -11.48 -5.02
N LEU A 450 -11.76 -11.48 -5.88
CA LEU A 450 -11.57 -11.68 -7.32
C LEU A 450 -10.67 -10.60 -7.92
N ALA A 451 -10.86 -9.33 -7.54
CA ALA A 451 -10.01 -8.22 -7.98
C ALA A 451 -8.55 -8.41 -7.54
N VAL A 452 -8.30 -8.88 -6.30
CA VAL A 452 -6.94 -9.20 -5.84
C VAL A 452 -6.34 -10.35 -6.66
N VAL A 453 -7.07 -11.45 -6.85
CA VAL A 453 -6.58 -12.65 -7.56
C VAL A 453 -6.28 -12.32 -9.03
N VAL A 454 -7.20 -11.68 -9.74
CA VAL A 454 -7.02 -11.32 -11.15
C VAL A 454 -5.86 -10.34 -11.29
N SER A 455 -5.75 -9.36 -10.39
CA SER A 455 -4.64 -8.41 -10.41
C SER A 455 -3.30 -9.10 -10.12
N LEU A 456 -3.23 -9.99 -9.14
CA LEU A 456 -2.03 -10.75 -8.79
C LEU A 456 -1.55 -11.63 -9.94
N VAL A 457 -2.45 -12.42 -10.52
CA VAL A 457 -2.12 -13.33 -11.65
C VAL A 457 -1.73 -12.51 -12.89
N GLY A 458 -2.52 -11.50 -13.25
CA GLY A 458 -2.28 -10.67 -14.41
C GLY A 458 -0.98 -9.88 -14.32
N SER A 459 -0.71 -9.26 -13.18
CA SER A 459 0.54 -8.50 -12.97
C SER A 459 1.77 -9.39 -12.90
N THR A 460 1.70 -10.54 -12.21
CA THR A 460 2.80 -11.52 -12.18
C THR A 460 3.14 -11.98 -13.59
N TRP A 461 2.13 -12.31 -14.40
CA TRP A 461 2.34 -12.72 -15.79
C TRP A 461 2.96 -11.59 -16.61
N ILE A 462 2.38 -10.38 -16.59
CA ILE A 462 2.89 -9.25 -17.36
C ILE A 462 4.34 -8.92 -16.96
N ILE A 463 4.65 -8.87 -15.66
CA ILE A 463 5.99 -8.53 -15.20
C ILE A 463 6.99 -9.60 -15.64
N LEU A 464 6.71 -10.89 -15.43
CA LEU A 464 7.59 -11.96 -15.91
C LEU A 464 7.79 -11.91 -17.42
N ALA A 465 6.71 -11.67 -18.19
CA ALA A 465 6.79 -11.56 -19.64
C ALA A 465 7.64 -10.35 -20.07
N MET A 466 7.52 -9.20 -19.40
CA MET A 466 8.33 -8.02 -19.69
C MET A 466 9.81 -8.23 -19.31
N CYS A 467 10.08 -8.84 -18.16
CA CYS A 467 11.44 -9.11 -17.67
C CYS A 467 12.17 -10.07 -18.62
N TYR A 468 11.53 -11.17 -19.00
CA TYR A 468 12.13 -12.13 -19.93
C TYR A 468 12.22 -11.62 -21.37
N LYS A 469 11.38 -10.68 -21.78
CA LYS A 469 11.42 -10.12 -23.14
C LYS A 469 12.44 -8.99 -23.30
N TYR A 470 12.51 -8.08 -22.33
CA TYR A 470 13.31 -6.85 -22.44
C TYR A 470 14.50 -6.81 -21.48
N GLY A 471 14.59 -7.75 -20.54
CA GLY A 471 15.53 -7.71 -19.42
C GLY A 471 15.02 -6.79 -18.31
N GLY A 472 14.85 -7.32 -17.09
CA GLY A 472 14.42 -6.54 -15.92
C GLY A 472 15.26 -5.28 -15.69
N ILE A 473 16.57 -5.32 -15.90
CA ILE A 473 17.46 -4.15 -15.71
C ILE A 473 17.18 -3.00 -16.69
N ASN A 474 16.54 -3.30 -17.83
CA ASN A 474 16.16 -2.31 -18.83
C ASN A 474 14.74 -1.75 -18.61
N LEU A 475 14.01 -2.25 -17.60
CA LEU A 475 12.67 -1.77 -17.25
C LEU A 475 12.77 -0.54 -16.32
N ASP A 476 12.48 -0.74 -15.03
CA ASP A 476 12.49 0.34 -14.04
C ASP A 476 13.71 0.20 -13.10
N GLN A 477 14.56 1.23 -13.09
CA GLN A 477 15.79 1.27 -12.29
C GLN A 477 15.51 1.17 -10.79
N TRP A 478 14.39 1.71 -10.31
CA TRP A 478 14.05 1.65 -8.90
C TRP A 478 13.65 0.24 -8.47
N PHE A 479 12.84 -0.47 -9.25
CA PHE A 479 12.37 -1.81 -8.87
C PHE A 479 13.39 -2.91 -9.14
N PHE A 480 14.05 -2.86 -10.29
CA PHE A 480 14.89 -3.96 -10.75
C PHE A 480 16.36 -3.81 -10.40
N VAL A 481 16.84 -2.59 -10.10
CA VAL A 481 18.24 -2.36 -9.70
C VAL A 481 18.30 -2.04 -8.21
N GLY A 482 18.04 -0.78 -7.82
CA GLY A 482 18.23 -0.35 -6.44
C GLY A 482 17.31 -1.07 -5.45
N GLY A 483 16.04 -1.25 -5.80
CA GLY A 483 15.05 -1.91 -4.93
C GLY A 483 15.18 -3.43 -4.88
N ALA A 484 15.93 -4.04 -5.81
CA ALA A 484 16.23 -5.47 -5.81
C ALA A 484 17.42 -5.79 -4.90
N SER A 485 18.45 -4.93 -4.86
CA SER A 485 19.63 -5.09 -4.01
C SER A 485 19.42 -4.58 -2.58
N SER A 486 18.67 -3.47 -2.42
CA SER A 486 18.58 -2.73 -1.15
C SER A 486 18.22 -3.58 0.08
N PRO A 487 17.33 -4.60 0.01
CA PRO A 487 17.03 -5.40 1.19
C PRO A 487 18.26 -6.14 1.72
N PHE A 488 19.10 -6.68 0.83
CA PHE A 488 20.29 -7.44 1.20
C PHE A 488 21.48 -6.55 1.51
N ASP A 489 21.59 -5.39 0.85
CA ASP A 489 22.51 -4.31 1.26
C ASP A 489 22.26 -3.89 2.72
N PHE A 490 21.01 -3.96 3.18
CA PHE A 490 20.63 -3.64 4.55
C PHE A 490 20.84 -4.81 5.53
N VAL A 491 20.39 -6.04 5.20
CA VAL A 491 20.42 -7.15 6.18
C VAL A 491 21.75 -7.86 6.29
N VAL A 492 22.55 -7.94 5.22
CA VAL A 492 23.82 -8.68 5.20
C VAL A 492 24.87 -8.08 6.13
N PRO A 493 25.02 -6.74 6.25
CA PRO A 493 25.93 -6.14 7.23
C PRO A 493 25.67 -6.53 8.69
N TYR A 494 24.49 -7.06 9.02
CA TYR A 494 24.16 -7.56 10.36
C TYR A 494 24.52 -9.04 10.56
N LEU A 495 25.02 -9.73 9.53
CA LEU A 495 25.46 -11.13 9.58
C LEU A 495 26.92 -11.29 10.02
N THR A 496 27.69 -10.21 9.92
CA THR A 496 29.09 -10.08 10.37
C THR A 496 29.13 -9.40 11.73
#